data_AF-A0A4Y2ART2-F1
#
_entry.id   AF-A0A4Y2ART2-F1
#
_cell.length_a   1.000
_cell.length_b   1.000
_cell.length_c   1.000
_cell.angle_alpha   90.00
_cell.angle_beta   90.00
_cell.angle_gamma   90.00
#
_symmetry.space_group_name_H-M   'P 1'
#
loop_
_entity.id
_entity.type
_entity.pdbx_description
1 polymer ?
#
loop_
_entity_poly.entity_id
_entity_poly.type
_entity_poly.pdbx_seq_one_letter_code
_entity_poly.pdbx_strand_id
1 'polypeptide(L)'
;MLASVDGLFYSPRTVRVQLAGRTGEPAADELKWIQYEPNGRIYYKLDLEDQLTEFPSRPLFISDVLAFHRLYTSRPAIPRDKWTNLQSMKIFMPSDTHAFYDSIPCEEKSCRKVARKRKNTECVSAGKNEKVKSDETDKKKSDKRKP
;
A
#
# COMPACT_ATOMS: atom_id res chain seq x y z
N MET A 1 25.00 -36.63 -5.51
CA MET A 1 24.96 -35.31 -4.85
C MET A 1 23.87 -34.51 -5.54
N LEU A 2 22.76 -34.29 -4.86
CA LEU A 2 21.63 -33.48 -5.34
C LEU A 2 21.85 -32.06 -4.84
N ALA A 3 21.97 -31.10 -5.75
CA ALA A 3 21.84 -29.69 -5.43
C ALA A 3 20.48 -29.24 -5.96
N SER A 4 19.50 -29.18 -5.05
CA SER A 4 18.25 -28.44 -5.21
C SER A 4 18.57 -26.99 -4.91
N VAL A 5 18.44 -26.12 -5.92
CA VAL A 5 18.46 -24.67 -5.72
C VAL A 5 17.09 -24.17 -6.11
N ASP A 6 16.35 -23.75 -5.09
CA ASP A 6 14.94 -23.42 -5.19
C ASP A 6 14.70 -22.34 -6.24
N GLY A 7 13.69 -22.63 -7.06
CA GLY A 7 13.27 -21.80 -8.17
C GLY A 7 12.75 -20.45 -7.68
N LEU A 8 13.46 -19.40 -8.07
CA LEU A 8 12.87 -18.10 -8.29
C LEU A 8 13.13 -17.73 -9.74
N PHE A 9 12.26 -18.25 -10.61
CA PHE A 9 12.11 -17.72 -11.96
C PHE A 9 11.62 -16.28 -11.81
N TYR A 10 12.56 -15.34 -11.93
CA TYR A 10 12.24 -13.94 -12.18
C TYR A 10 11.55 -13.89 -13.54
N SER A 11 10.23 -13.98 -13.55
CA SER A 11 9.43 -13.71 -14.73
C SER A 11 9.37 -12.19 -14.88
N PRO A 12 10.05 -11.59 -15.88
CA PRO A 12 9.74 -10.22 -16.22
C PRO A 12 8.28 -10.21 -16.64
N ARG A 13 7.45 -9.52 -15.87
CA ARG A 13 6.10 -9.16 -16.32
C ARG A 13 6.27 -8.19 -17.47
N THR A 14 6.47 -8.72 -18.67
CA THR A 14 6.36 -7.94 -19.90
C THR A 14 4.91 -7.51 -19.99
N VAL A 15 4.66 -6.21 -19.86
CA VAL A 15 3.34 -5.63 -20.12
C VAL A 15 3.10 -5.83 -21.61
N ARG A 16 2.31 -6.85 -21.97
CA ARG A 16 1.85 -7.04 -23.34
C ARG A 16 0.89 -5.90 -23.65
N VAL A 17 1.37 -4.93 -24.42
CA VAL A 17 0.51 -3.95 -25.06
C VAL A 17 -0.26 -4.70 -26.14
N GLN A 18 -1.51 -5.06 -25.85
CA GLN A 18 -2.41 -5.61 -26.85
C GLN A 18 -2.87 -4.49 -27.77
N LEU A 19 -2.27 -4.42 -28.96
CA LEU A 19 -2.97 -3.95 -30.15
C LEU A 19 -4.21 -4.85 -30.32
N ALA A 20 -5.35 -4.25 -30.64
CA ALA A 20 -6.71 -4.77 -30.50
C ALA A 20 -6.85 -6.31 -30.59
N GLY A 21 -7.49 -6.92 -29.58
CA GLY A 21 -7.63 -8.38 -29.41
C GLY A 21 -8.47 -9.11 -30.47
N ARG A 22 -8.04 -9.10 -31.72
CA ARG A 22 -8.55 -9.96 -32.80
C ARG A 22 -7.48 -11.00 -33.12
N THR A 23 -7.90 -12.26 -33.17
CA THR A 23 -7.07 -13.39 -33.61
C THR A 23 -6.57 -13.11 -35.02
N GLY A 24 -5.29 -12.70 -35.16
CA GLY A 24 -4.66 -12.40 -36.45
C GLY A 24 -3.88 -11.08 -36.53
N GLU A 25 -3.90 -10.24 -35.49
CA GLU A 25 -3.04 -9.04 -35.46
C GLU A 25 -1.62 -9.36 -34.97
N PRO A 26 -0.60 -8.68 -35.54
CA PRO A 26 0.80 -8.90 -35.20
C PRO A 26 1.06 -8.66 -33.73
N ALA A 27 1.81 -9.56 -33.10
CA ALA A 27 2.24 -9.37 -31.73
C ALA A 27 3.17 -8.14 -31.64
N ALA A 28 3.20 -7.47 -30.48
CA ALA A 28 4.09 -6.33 -30.26
C ALA A 28 5.59 -6.67 -30.50
N ASP A 29 5.94 -7.95 -30.45
CA ASP A 29 7.28 -8.47 -30.70
C ASP A 29 7.67 -8.47 -32.21
N GLU A 30 6.71 -8.22 -33.11
CA GLU A 30 6.92 -8.20 -34.58
C GLU A 30 7.16 -6.79 -35.14
N LEU A 31 7.16 -5.76 -34.29
CA LEU A 31 7.37 -4.37 -34.69
C LEU A 31 8.85 -4.13 -35.03
N LYS A 32 9.13 -3.85 -36.32
CA LYS A 32 10.49 -3.50 -36.76
C LYS A 32 10.77 -2.00 -36.67
N TRP A 33 9.74 -1.16 -36.76
CA TRP A 33 9.92 0.29 -36.78
C TRP A 33 8.72 1.06 -36.27
N ILE A 34 8.98 2.16 -35.55
CA ILE A 34 7.98 3.07 -34.99
C ILE A 34 8.42 4.51 -35.23
N GLN A 35 7.50 5.36 -35.67
CA GLN A 35 7.70 6.81 -35.82
C GLN A 35 6.66 7.60 -35.04
N TYR A 36 7.15 8.63 -34.35
CA TYR A 36 6.35 9.59 -33.63
C TYR A 36 6.34 10.91 -34.40
N GLU A 37 5.16 11.42 -34.69
CA GLU A 37 4.99 12.77 -35.23
C GLU A 37 4.62 13.77 -34.12
N PRO A 38 5.01 15.06 -34.23
CA PRO A 38 4.70 16.08 -33.22
C PRO A 38 3.21 16.40 -33.10
N ASN A 39 2.39 15.96 -34.06
CA ASN A 39 0.93 16.02 -34.01
C ASN A 39 0.30 14.96 -33.08
N GLY A 40 1.10 14.10 -32.45
CA GLY A 40 0.65 13.02 -31.56
C GLY A 40 0.25 11.74 -32.29
N ARG A 41 0.49 11.65 -33.61
CA ARG A 41 0.28 10.42 -34.38
C ARG A 41 1.47 9.50 -34.25
N ILE A 42 1.17 8.20 -34.23
CA ILE A 42 2.17 7.14 -34.14
C ILE A 42 2.00 6.26 -35.37
N TYR A 43 3.09 5.98 -36.08
CA TYR A 43 3.11 5.08 -37.22
C TYR A 43 4.00 3.89 -36.92
N TYR A 44 3.66 2.74 -37.49
CA TYR A 44 4.44 1.52 -37.36
C TYR A 44 4.61 0.79 -38.70
N LYS A 45 5.66 -0.04 -38.76
CA LYS A 45 5.88 -1.01 -39.84
C LYS A 45 6.26 -2.37 -39.26
N LEU A 46 5.70 -3.42 -39.85
CA LEU A 46 6.03 -4.81 -39.53
C LEU A 46 7.19 -5.30 -40.40
N ASP A 47 7.15 -4.98 -41.69
CA ASP A 47 8.24 -5.22 -42.63
C ASP A 47 8.89 -3.91 -43.12
N LEU A 48 10.17 -3.99 -43.49
CA LEU A 48 10.93 -2.81 -43.93
C LEU A 48 10.41 -2.24 -45.26
N GLU A 49 9.83 -3.11 -46.09
CA GLU A 49 9.30 -2.78 -47.42
C GLU A 49 7.84 -2.29 -47.37
N ASP A 50 7.17 -2.45 -46.23
CA ASP A 50 5.77 -2.05 -46.07
C ASP A 50 5.58 -0.54 -45.96
N GLN A 51 4.36 -0.10 -46.26
CA GLN A 51 3.92 1.27 -46.06
C GLN A 51 3.65 1.58 -44.58
N LEU A 52 3.77 2.86 -44.23
CA LEU A 52 3.51 3.34 -42.87
C LEU A 52 2.04 3.19 -42.52
N THR A 53 1.74 2.40 -41.49
CA THR A 53 0.38 2.25 -40.97
C THR A 53 0.22 3.07 -39.69
N GLU A 54 -0.85 3.87 -39.61
CA GLU A 54 -1.15 4.65 -38.41
C GLU A 54 -1.67 3.74 -37.30
N PHE A 55 -1.15 3.92 -36.09
CA PHE A 55 -1.57 3.16 -34.92
C PHE A 55 -3.00 3.54 -34.55
N PRO A 56 -3.87 2.58 -34.22
CA PRO A 56 -5.24 2.89 -33.81
C PRO A 56 -5.22 3.75 -32.55
N SER A 57 -5.55 5.03 -32.69
CA SER A 57 -5.69 5.94 -31.56
C SER A 57 -6.89 5.50 -30.73
N ARG A 58 -6.67 5.32 -29.42
CA ARG A 58 -7.76 5.06 -28.50
C ARG A 58 -8.69 6.29 -28.49
N PRO A 59 -9.98 6.17 -28.84
CA PRO A 59 -10.90 7.28 -28.70
C PRO A 59 -10.96 7.68 -27.23
N LEU A 60 -10.44 8.86 -26.89
CA LEU A 60 -10.55 9.43 -25.56
C LEU A 60 -11.93 10.04 -25.44
N PHE A 61 -12.91 9.22 -25.04
CA PHE A 61 -14.18 9.75 -24.57
C PHE A 61 -13.95 10.34 -23.17
N ILE A 62 -13.44 11.57 -23.13
CA ILE A 62 -13.40 12.36 -21.90
C ILE A 62 -14.83 12.86 -21.74
N SER A 63 -15.65 12.12 -21.01
CA SER A 63 -16.96 12.62 -20.61
C SER A 63 -16.73 13.92 -19.81
N ASP A 64 -17.40 15.01 -20.19
CA ASP A 64 -17.41 16.30 -19.47
C ASP A 64 -17.87 16.21 -17.99
N VAL A 65 -18.16 15.00 -17.50
CA VAL A 65 -18.37 14.69 -16.09
C VAL A 65 -17.02 14.66 -15.35
N LEU A 66 -16.30 15.78 -15.37
CA LEU A 66 -15.10 16.01 -14.54
C LEU A 66 -15.46 16.45 -13.12
N ALA A 67 -16.65 16.09 -12.64
CA ALA A 67 -17.02 16.26 -11.24
C ALA A 67 -16.46 15.09 -10.44
N PHE A 68 -15.15 15.09 -10.20
CA PHE A 68 -14.55 14.15 -9.26
C PHE A 68 -15.11 14.40 -7.87
N HIS A 69 -15.74 13.39 -7.27
CA HIS A 69 -16.17 13.49 -5.89
C HIS A 69 -14.96 13.78 -4.99
N ARG A 70 -15.14 14.71 -4.06
CA ARG A 70 -14.12 15.06 -3.08
C ARG A 70 -13.82 13.81 -2.22
N LEU A 71 -12.62 13.25 -2.38
CA LEU A 71 -12.20 12.00 -1.72
C LEU A 71 -12.25 12.08 -0.18
N TYR A 72 -12.03 13.27 0.38
CA TYR A 72 -12.02 13.49 1.83
C TYR A 72 -12.73 14.80 2.19
N THR A 73 -13.70 14.72 3.11
CA THR A 73 -14.40 15.89 3.65
C THR A 73 -13.53 16.70 4.61
N SER A 74 -12.62 16.04 5.33
CA SER A 74 -11.69 16.63 6.29
C SER A 74 -10.33 15.91 6.28
N ARG A 75 -9.34 16.49 6.97
CA ARG A 75 -8.01 15.90 7.10
C ARG A 75 -8.09 14.68 8.04
N PRO A 76 -7.72 13.46 7.59
CA PRO A 76 -7.76 12.28 8.44
C PRO A 76 -6.75 12.43 9.60
N ALA A 77 -7.15 11.97 10.78
CA ALA A 77 -6.25 11.90 11.92
C ALA A 77 -5.17 10.83 11.67
N ILE A 78 -3.93 11.13 12.05
CA ILE A 78 -2.84 10.16 11.98
C ILE A 78 -2.72 9.40 13.30
N PRO A 79 -2.22 8.15 13.28
CA PRO A 79 -1.94 7.40 14.51
C PRO A 79 -0.99 8.13 15.46
N ARG A 80 -1.18 7.93 16.77
CA ARG A 80 -0.34 8.55 17.80
C ARG A 80 1.15 8.27 17.64
N ASP A 81 1.50 7.05 17.24
CA ASP A 81 2.89 6.65 17.03
C ASP A 81 3.54 7.45 15.90
N LYS A 82 2.79 7.68 14.82
CA LYS A 82 3.26 8.44 13.66
C LYS A 82 3.37 9.94 13.99
N TRP A 83 2.38 10.48 14.69
CA TRP A 83 2.42 11.88 15.14
C TRP A 83 3.61 12.14 16.06
N THR A 84 3.87 11.26 17.02
CA THR A 84 5.01 11.39 17.94
C THR A 84 6.35 11.39 17.18
N ASN A 85 6.48 10.53 16.16
CA ASN A 85 7.67 10.51 15.32
C ASN A 85 7.85 11.85 14.56
N LEU A 86 6.79 12.38 13.96
CA LEU A 86 6.83 13.68 13.28
C LEU A 86 7.22 14.81 14.22
N GLN A 87 6.68 14.83 15.44
CA GLN A 87 7.04 15.82 16.44
C GLN A 87 8.51 15.71 16.89
N SER A 88 9.06 14.49 16.95
CA SER A 88 10.48 14.29 17.25
C SER A 88 11.41 14.78 16.14
N MET A 89 10.97 14.72 14.88
CA MET A 89 11.75 15.20 13.73
C MET A 89 11.66 16.72 13.56
N LYS A 90 10.62 17.36 14.10
CA LYS A 90 10.36 18.80 14.00
C LYS A 90 11.54 19.65 14.45
N ILE A 91 12.32 19.19 15.44
CA ILE A 91 13.49 19.90 15.97
C ILE A 91 14.60 20.13 14.94
N PHE A 92 14.63 19.33 13.87
CA PHE A 92 15.63 19.45 12.79
C PHE A 92 15.14 20.29 11.62
N MET A 93 13.89 20.77 11.66
CA MET A 93 13.29 21.57 10.61
C MET A 93 13.27 23.05 10.98
N PRO A 94 13.31 23.95 9.98
CA PRO A 94 13.16 25.38 10.21
C PRO A 94 11.85 25.73 10.94
N SER A 95 11.89 26.77 11.78
CA SER A 95 10.81 27.14 12.70
C SER A 95 9.53 27.61 12.01
N ASP A 96 9.64 28.13 10.79
CA ASP A 96 8.50 28.50 9.94
C ASP A 96 7.60 27.29 9.60
N THR A 97 8.18 26.09 9.50
CA THR A 97 7.42 24.85 9.21
C THR A 97 6.71 24.27 10.44
N HIS A 98 7.02 24.75 11.64
CA HIS A 98 6.57 24.13 12.88
C HIS A 98 5.06 24.17 13.06
N ALA A 99 4.43 25.29 12.68
CA ALA A 99 2.98 25.48 12.75
C ALA A 99 2.20 24.42 11.95
N PHE A 100 2.77 23.97 10.82
CA PHE A 100 2.15 22.91 10.02
C PHE A 100 2.05 21.59 10.80
N TYR A 101 3.11 21.19 11.51
CA TYR A 101 3.15 19.94 12.27
C TYR A 101 2.27 19.97 13.52
N ASP A 102 2.14 21.14 14.15
CA ASP A 102 1.27 21.34 15.32
C ASP A 102 -0.22 21.24 14.95
N SER A 103 -0.58 21.63 13.72
CA SER A 103 -1.95 21.56 13.21
C SER A 103 -2.42 20.15 12.79
N ILE A 104 -1.56 19.13 12.84
CA ILE A 104 -1.89 17.79 12.34
C ILE A 104 -2.81 17.07 13.36
N PRO A 105 -4.04 16.66 12.97
CA PRO A 105 -4.93 15.91 13.84
C PRO A 105 -4.34 14.54 14.17
N CYS A 106 -4.42 14.15 15.44
CA CYS A 106 -3.83 12.92 15.96
C CYS A 106 -4.89 12.06 16.64
N GLU A 107 -4.85 10.75 16.38
CA GLU A 107 -5.63 9.77 17.14
C GLU A 107 -5.11 9.63 18.57
N GLU A 108 -5.98 9.30 19.51
CA GLU A 108 -5.60 9.08 20.91
C GLU A 108 -4.78 7.79 21.10
N LYS A 109 -5.04 6.77 20.27
CA LYS A 109 -4.52 5.42 20.47
C LYS A 109 -3.31 5.15 19.58
N SER A 110 -2.34 4.41 20.12
CA SER A 110 -1.25 3.81 19.36
C SER A 110 -1.77 2.57 18.61
N CYS A 111 -1.55 2.49 17.29
CA CYS A 111 -1.91 1.33 16.48
C CYS A 111 -1.28 0.04 17.03
N ARG A 112 -0.04 0.12 17.56
CA ARG A 112 0.65 -1.03 18.15
C ARG A 112 -0.06 -1.52 19.42
N LYS A 113 -0.52 -0.60 20.28
CA LYS A 113 -1.29 -0.94 21.49
C LYS A 113 -2.66 -1.52 21.12
N VAL A 114 -3.34 -0.98 20.11
CA VAL A 114 -4.62 -1.51 19.62
C VAL A 114 -4.46 -2.93 19.07
N ALA A 115 -3.44 -3.17 18.25
CA ALA A 115 -3.16 -4.50 17.71
C ALA A 115 -2.86 -5.54 18.81
N ARG A 116 -2.10 -5.16 19.86
CA ARG A 116 -1.85 -6.04 21.02
C ARG A 116 -3.13 -6.35 21.80
N LYS A 117 -4.01 -5.37 22.01
CA LYS A 117 -5.29 -5.59 22.70
C LYS A 117 -6.20 -6.56 21.95
N ARG A 118 -6.27 -6.45 20.62
CA ARG A 118 -7.06 -7.36 19.78
C ARG A 118 -6.62 -8.81 19.91
N LYS A 119 -5.30 -9.07 19.86
CA LYS A 119 -4.73 -10.40 20.06
C LYS A 119 -5.04 -10.97 21.44
N ASN A 120 -5.01 -10.14 22.48
CA ASN A 120 -5.33 -10.58 23.83
C ASN A 120 -6.82 -10.92 24.01
N THR A 121 -7.74 -10.17 23.39
CA THR A 121 -9.18 -10.48 23.46
C THR A 121 -9.57 -11.72 22.66
N GLU A 122 -8.90 -11.97 21.54
CA GLU A 122 -9.17 -13.12 20.66
C GLU A 122 -8.77 -14.45 21.33
N CYS A 123 -7.66 -14.46 22.07
CA CYS A 123 -7.25 -15.62 22.86
C CYS A 123 -8.15 -15.89 24.07
N VAL A 124 -8.77 -14.86 24.65
CA VAL A 124 -9.64 -15.00 25.83
C VAL A 124 -11.03 -15.55 25.46
N SER A 125 -11.49 -15.35 24.22
CA SER A 125 -12.75 -15.92 23.73
C SER A 125 -12.64 -17.36 23.23
N ALA A 126 -11.44 -17.86 22.94
CA ALA A 126 -11.22 -19.23 22.45
C ALA A 126 -11.01 -20.29 23.56
N GLY A 127 -10.99 -19.88 24.84
CA GLY A 127 -10.56 -20.72 25.95
C GLY A 127 -11.49 -20.71 27.17
N LYS A 128 -12.81 -20.65 26.98
CA LYS A 128 -13.76 -20.91 28.08
C LYS A 128 -14.44 -22.25 27.86
N ASN A 129 -13.83 -23.31 28.38
CA ASN A 129 -14.50 -24.49 28.93
C ASN A 129 -13.53 -25.17 29.92
N GLU A 130 -14.00 -25.36 31.17
CA GLU A 130 -13.42 -26.17 32.25
C GLU A 130 -12.08 -25.69 32.86
N LYS A 131 -11.85 -25.64 34.17
CA LYS A 131 -12.50 -26.21 35.35
C LYS A 131 -12.10 -25.37 36.56
N VAL A 132 -13.08 -24.92 37.33
CA VAL A 132 -12.89 -24.40 38.68
C VAL A 132 -12.41 -25.56 39.57
N LYS A 133 -11.26 -25.39 40.20
CA LYS A 133 -10.97 -25.97 41.51
C LYS A 133 -10.40 -24.87 42.39
N SER A 134 -11.28 -24.36 43.24
CA SER A 134 -10.94 -23.79 44.53
C SER A 134 -10.05 -24.76 45.29
N ASP A 135 -9.00 -24.26 45.95
CA ASP A 135 -8.71 -24.70 47.31
C ASP A 135 -8.05 -23.57 48.10
N GLU A 136 -8.63 -23.44 49.28
CA GLU A 136 -8.44 -22.53 50.38
C GLU A 136 -7.21 -22.92 51.20
N THR A 137 -6.45 -21.95 51.71
CA THR A 137 -5.90 -21.82 53.08
C THR A 137 -4.73 -20.81 53.05
N ASP A 138 -4.81 -19.64 53.67
CA ASP A 138 -4.86 -19.29 55.10
C ASP A 138 -3.45 -19.06 55.71
N LYS A 139 -3.34 -17.96 56.48
CA LYS A 139 -2.34 -17.59 57.51
C LYS A 139 -1.01 -16.83 57.19
N LYS A 140 -0.99 -15.60 57.76
CA LYS A 140 -0.03 -15.07 58.79
C LYS A 140 1.36 -14.66 58.22
N LYS A 141 2.04 -13.55 58.57
CA LYS A 141 2.02 -12.59 59.69
C LYS A 141 3.01 -11.44 59.34
N SER A 142 2.79 -10.25 59.92
CA SER A 142 3.76 -9.25 60.47
C SER A 142 5.17 -9.10 59.83
N ASP A 143 5.77 -7.93 59.69
CA ASP A 143 5.95 -6.93 60.75
C ASP A 143 6.57 -5.62 60.20
N LYS A 144 6.41 -4.58 61.00
CA LYS A 144 6.85 -3.20 60.84
C LYS A 144 8.38 -3.06 60.96
N ARG A 145 8.98 -2.06 60.30
CA ARG A 145 9.60 -0.86 60.92
C ARG A 145 10.63 -0.17 59.98
N LYS A 146 10.45 1.14 59.83
CA LYS A 146 11.44 2.18 59.48
C LYS A 146 12.56 2.27 60.55
N PRO A 147 13.71 2.94 60.32
CA PRO A 147 13.82 4.38 60.01
C PRO A 147 13.96 4.72 58.53
#